data_AF-A0A815YGI7-F1
#
_entry.id   AF-A0A815YGI7-F1
#
_cell.length_a   1.000
_cell.length_b   1.000
_cell.length_c   1.000
_cell.angle_alpha   90.00
_cell.angle_beta   90.00
_cell.angle_gamma   90.00
#
_symmetry.space_group_name_H-M   'P 1'
#
loop_
_entity.id
_entity.type
_entity.pdbx_description
1 polymer ?
#
loop_
_entity_poly.entity_id
_entity_poly.type
_entity_poly.pdbx_seq_one_letter_code
_entity_poly.pdbx_strand_id
1 'polypeptide(L)' 'KIYPPRIADFAYVTDQACSEDDVLDFEIDLMKALNWFISPMKAMSWLVQPEE' A
#
# COMPACT_ATOMS: atom_id res chain seq x y z
N LYS A 1 1.97 17.39 8.11
CA LYS A 1 2.99 16.32 8.00
C LYS A 1 2.24 15.00 7.84
N ILE A 2 2.53 14.23 6.80
CA ILE A 2 1.81 12.99 6.49
C ILE A 2 2.70 11.83 6.96
N TYR A 3 2.12 10.92 7.74
CA TYR A 3 2.82 9.77 8.30
C TYR A 3 2.02 8.50 8.04
N PRO A 4 2.53 7.56 7.23
CA PRO A 4 1.89 6.26 7.08
C PRO A 4 1.98 5.44 8.38
N PRO A 5 1.08 4.45 8.57
CA PRO A 5 1.20 3.47 9.66
C PRO A 5 2.51 2.69 9.57
N ARG A 6 2.98 2.17 10.71
CA ARG A 6 4.16 1.29 10.76
C ARG A 6 3.75 -0.12 10.33
N ILE A 7 4.73 -0.92 9.89
CA ILE A 7 4.48 -2.31 9.47
C ILE A 7 3.82 -3.17 10.56
N ALA A 8 4.20 -2.97 11.81
CA ALA A 8 3.57 -3.61 12.97
C ALA A 8 2.06 -3.30 13.06
N ASP A 9 1.62 -2.11 12.62
CA ASP A 9 0.21 -1.74 12.62
C ASP A 9 -0.56 -2.53 11.53
N PHE A 10 0.09 -2.87 10.41
CA PHE A 10 -0.48 -3.74 9.38
C PHE A 10 -0.58 -5.20 9.83
N ALA A 11 0.46 -5.75 10.45
CA ALA A 11 0.40 -7.10 11.04
C ALA A 11 -0.68 -7.19 12.13
N TYR A 12 -0.77 -6.17 13.00
CA TYR A 12 -1.75 -6.10 14.07
C TYR A 12 -3.21 -6.15 13.57
N VAL A 13 -3.55 -5.40 12.51
CA VAL A 13 -4.95 -5.38 12.00
C VAL A 13 -5.38 -6.69 11.35
N THR A 14 -4.44 -7.57 11.02
CA THR A 14 -4.74 -8.91 10.52
C THR A 14 -5.01 -9.94 11.61
N ASP A 15 -5.16 -9.53 12.88
CA ASP A 15 -5.22 -10.44 14.03
C ASP A 15 -4.01 -11.39 14.08
N GLN A 16 -2.83 -10.85 13.70
CA GLN A 16 -1.56 -11.59 13.59
C GLN A 16 -1.60 -12.79 12.63
N ALA A 17 -2.59 -12.85 11.73
CA ALA A 17 -2.61 -13.84 10.66
C ALA A 17 -1.43 -13.67 9.68
N CYS A 18 -0.90 -12.43 9.57
CA CYS A 18 0.35 -12.12 8.86
C CYS A 18 1.37 -11.53 9.83
N SER A 19 2.63 -11.97 9.74
CA SER A 19 3.78 -11.37 10.42
C SER A 19 4.31 -10.13 9.67
N GLU A 20 5.20 -9.36 10.30
CA GLU A 20 5.89 -8.25 9.63
C GLU A 20 6.72 -8.74 8.43
N ASP A 21 7.35 -9.90 8.54
CA ASP A 21 8.13 -10.50 7.45
C ASP A 21 7.23 -10.91 6.27
N ASP A 22 6.05 -11.50 6.53
CA ASP A 22 5.08 -11.84 5.48
C ASP A 22 4.64 -10.59 4.69
N VAL A 23 4.48 -9.45 5.38
CA VAL A 23 4.12 -8.18 4.75
C VAL A 23 5.25 -7.66 3.86
N LEU A 24 6.51 -7.73 4.29
CA LEU A 24 7.67 -7.29 3.50
C LEU A 24 7.90 -8.17 2.27
N ASP A 25 7.81 -9.49 2.44
CA ASP A 25 7.99 -10.45 1.35
C ASP A 25 6.92 -10.24 0.28
N PHE A 26 5.66 -10.08 0.71
CA PHE A 26 4.56 -9.82 -0.21
C PHE A 26 4.67 -8.44 -0.88
N GLU A 27 5.12 -7.41 -0.17
CA GLU A 27 5.35 -6.08 -0.76
C GLU A 27 6.32 -6.18 -1.94
N ILE A 28 7.48 -6.81 -1.76
CA ILE A 28 8.48 -6.94 -2.81
C ILE A 28 7.96 -7.78 -3.99
N ASP A 29 7.25 -8.87 -3.72
CA ASP A 29 6.70 -9.73 -4.78
C ASP A 29 5.58 -9.03 -5.57
N LEU A 30 4.71 -8.28 -4.89
CA LEU A 30 3.69 -7.44 -5.53
C LEU A 30 4.33 -6.37 -6.42
N MET A 31 5.36 -5.68 -5.93
CA MET A 31 6.08 -4.63 -6.68
C MET A 31 6.74 -5.19 -7.95
N LYS A 32 7.37 -6.36 -7.86
CA LYS A 32 7.94 -7.07 -9.02
C LYS A 32 6.84 -7.49 -10.00
N ALA A 33 5.74 -8.07 -9.52
CA ALA A 33 4.64 -8.53 -10.37
C ALA A 33 3.99 -7.38 -11.17
N LEU A 34 3.97 -6.16 -10.61
CA LEU A 34 3.48 -4.95 -11.27
C LEU A 34 4.54 -4.24 -12.13
N ASN A 35 5.76 -4.77 -12.26
CA ASN A 35 6.89 -4.09 -12.89
C ASN A 35 7.12 -2.68 -12.31
N TRP A 36 6.96 -2.52 -11.00
CA TRP A 36 7.07 -1.24 -10.29
C TRP A 36 6.10 -0.15 -10.77
N PHE A 37 5.05 -0.51 -11.52
CA PHE A 37 3.99 0.42 -11.95
C PHE A 37 2.96 0.63 -10.83
N ILE A 38 3.26 1.56 -9.92
CA ILE A 38 2.45 1.85 -8.71
C ILE A 38 1.59 3.11 -8.78
N SER A 39 1.55 3.78 -9.93
CA SER A 39 0.81 5.02 -10.14
C SER A 39 -0.25 4.91 -11.23
N PRO A 40 -1.19 3.94 -11.14
CA PRO A 40 -2.31 3.88 -12.07
C PRO A 40 -3.26 5.06 -11.84
N MET A 41 -4.04 5.41 -12.86
CA MET A 41 -5.11 6.37 -12.70
C MET A 41 -6.22 5.77 -11.82
N LYS A 42 -6.43 6.34 -10.64
CA LYS A 42 -7.42 5.87 -9.66
C LYS A 42 -8.79 6.46 -9.99
N ALA A 43 -9.88 5.76 -9.67
CA ALA A 43 -11.23 6.27 -9.90
C ALA A 43 -11.47 7.67 -9.27
N MET A 44 -10.96 7.90 -8.05
CA MET A 44 -11.05 9.20 -7.38
C MET A 44 -10.30 10.31 -8.10
N SER A 45 -9.24 9.99 -8.85
CA SER A 45 -8.49 10.98 -9.65
C SER A 45 -9.32 11.54 -10.81
N TRP A 46 -10.39 10.84 -11.23
CA TRP A 46 -11.36 11.36 -12.21
C TRP A 46 -12.44 12.22 -11.57
N LEU A 47 -12.82 11.89 -10.33
CA LEU A 47 -13.95 12.52 -9.64
C LEU A 47 -13.56 13.84 -8.98
N VAL A 48 -12.37 13.90 -8.39
CA VAL A 48 -11.85 15.09 -7.71
C VAL A 48 -10.97 15.85 -8.71
N GLN A 49 -11.53 16.88 -9.33
CA GLN A 49 -10.74 17.83 -10.11
C GLN A 49 -9.81 18.59 -9.15
N PRO A 50 -8.54 18.82 -9.50
CA PRO A 50 -7.70 19.72 -8.72
C PRO A 50 -8.38 21.09 -8.66
N GLU A 51 -8.54 21.65 -7.46
CA GLU A 51 -8.89 23.07 -7.32
C GLU A 51 -7.78 23.89 -8.02
N GLU A 52 -8.16 24.77 -8.96
CA GLU A 52 -7.24 25.72 -9.60
C GLU A 52 -6.65 26.71 -8.58
#